data_AF-A0A832J9C9-F1
#
_entry.id   AF-A0A832J9C9-F1
#
_cell.length_a   1.000
_cell.length_b   1.000
_cell.length_c   1.000
_cell.angle_alpha   90.00
_cell.angle_beta   90.00
_cell.angle_gamma   90.00
#
_symmetry.space_group_name_H-M   'P 1'
#
loop_
_entity.id
_entity.type
_entity.pdbx_description
1 polymer ?
#
loop_
_entity_poly.entity_id
_entity_poly.type
_entity_poly.pdbx_seq_one_letter_code
_entity_poly.pdbx_strand_id
1 'polypeptide(L)'
;GHIWPSLIERQYFPDGRSEPMDYSQRQDWLPADEKGERKNNGQTLCFSHPEALEWFTDNAVNWVLSQCGKADYVSMWSADTWRIALCRCPKCQERGWNATDWYLMVHNTIWRKLKAKGWPGTFGWIVYHGSEEAPTVVSLEQQGEAMDCLYAPRPRGGTQHGPFTNDHPVTVRYRQNLEAWREYLARQGYRGTRTVFEYYYDLVLLGPLAAGRTHLIPRHEVMQEDMRFYREQGFDGFFDCNPPAGVWWPDPLSRWLYHRLLWDVDLDLAAARADFFAHYYGPAAQTAQRVREGVERLMFEEPSEAVLEQLRGLEEPLAQEEQQAGKDPLLANRLRAFRLWVHYCLLCKESEFHEKVTRNKERGRAVEQAIRDWLRQHREFLATNGLASPSDVDYMAGPVVDRHLRLFQ
;
A
#
# COMPACT_ATOMS: atom_id res chain seq x y z
N GLY A 1 -1.18 -8.17 -8.24
CA GLY A 1 -1.83 -8.45 -6.94
C GLY A 1 -1.44 -9.84 -6.43
N HIS A 2 -1.71 -10.14 -5.16
CA HIS A 2 -1.43 -11.43 -4.48
C HIS A 2 -2.33 -12.59 -4.94
N ILE A 3 -2.39 -12.85 -6.24
CA ILE A 3 -3.20 -13.94 -6.83
C ILE A 3 -2.51 -15.31 -6.71
N TRP A 4 -1.19 -15.36 -6.47
CA TRP A 4 -0.43 -16.60 -6.41
C TRP A 4 -0.97 -17.62 -5.39
N PRO A 5 -1.34 -17.27 -4.15
CA PRO A 5 -2.02 -18.20 -3.24
C PRO A 5 -3.30 -18.80 -3.83
N SER A 6 -4.13 -17.98 -4.50
CA SER A 6 -5.34 -18.46 -5.16
C SER A 6 -5.05 -19.44 -6.31
N LEU A 7 -3.92 -19.28 -7.02
CA LEU A 7 -3.48 -20.21 -8.06
C LEU A 7 -3.00 -21.57 -7.49
N ILE A 8 -2.76 -21.66 -6.19
CA ILE A 8 -2.48 -22.92 -5.49
C ILE A 8 -3.80 -23.52 -4.99
N GLU A 9 -4.65 -22.69 -4.41
CA GLU A 9 -5.90 -23.17 -3.82
C GLU A 9 -6.97 -23.51 -4.87
N ARG A 10 -6.84 -23.02 -6.10
CA ARG A 10 -7.84 -23.17 -7.15
C ARG A 10 -7.23 -23.53 -8.50
N GLN A 11 -7.93 -24.37 -9.24
CA GLN A 11 -7.70 -24.60 -10.66
C GLN A 11 -8.59 -23.66 -11.48
N TYR A 12 -8.02 -22.98 -12.45
CA TYR A 12 -8.62 -22.10 -13.43
C TYR A 12 -8.60 -22.76 -14.79
N PHE A 13 -9.75 -22.75 -15.46
CA PHE A 13 -9.94 -23.37 -16.76
C PHE A 13 -9.95 -22.31 -17.87
N PRO A 14 -9.64 -22.69 -19.13
CA PRO A 14 -9.65 -21.76 -20.26
C PRO A 14 -11.00 -21.08 -20.51
N ASP A 15 -12.10 -21.70 -20.07
CA ASP A 15 -13.46 -21.17 -20.19
C ASP A 15 -13.82 -20.16 -19.08
N GLY A 16 -12.89 -19.87 -18.16
CA GLY A 16 -13.07 -18.94 -17.05
C GLY A 16 -13.69 -19.55 -15.79
N ARG A 17 -14.03 -20.84 -15.78
CA ARG A 17 -14.42 -21.52 -14.54
C ARG A 17 -13.23 -21.65 -13.60
N SER A 18 -13.52 -21.77 -12.29
CA SER A 18 -12.52 -22.17 -11.30
C SER A 18 -13.09 -23.11 -10.24
N GLU A 19 -12.27 -24.05 -9.80
CA GLU A 19 -12.63 -25.08 -8.81
C GLU A 19 -11.55 -25.17 -7.72
N PRO A 20 -11.89 -25.50 -6.46
CA PRO A 20 -10.89 -25.78 -5.43
C PRO A 20 -9.95 -26.90 -5.85
N MET A 21 -8.65 -26.75 -5.60
CA MET A 21 -7.64 -27.74 -5.95
C MET A 21 -7.60 -28.87 -4.91
N ASP A 22 -7.68 -30.12 -5.37
CA ASP A 22 -7.42 -31.30 -4.55
C ASP A 22 -6.04 -31.92 -4.84
N TYR A 23 -5.23 -32.00 -3.79
CA TYR A 23 -3.87 -32.54 -3.80
C TYR A 23 -3.79 -33.98 -3.28
N SER A 24 -4.91 -34.64 -3.00
CA SER A 24 -4.95 -36.02 -2.46
C SER A 24 -4.14 -37.02 -3.28
N GLN A 25 -4.17 -36.89 -4.61
CA GLN A 25 -3.42 -37.71 -5.58
C GLN A 25 -2.12 -37.03 -6.07
N ARG A 26 -1.71 -35.92 -5.47
CA ARG A 26 -0.59 -35.05 -5.92
C ARG A 26 0.23 -34.55 -4.73
N GLN A 27 0.40 -35.39 -3.71
CA GLN A 27 1.09 -35.01 -2.47
C GLN A 27 2.57 -34.67 -2.70
N ASP A 28 3.18 -35.26 -3.72
CA ASP A 28 4.53 -34.99 -4.18
C ASP A 28 4.72 -33.59 -4.80
N TRP A 29 3.63 -32.96 -5.26
CA TRP A 29 3.63 -31.56 -5.71
C TRP A 29 3.73 -30.58 -4.56
N LEU A 30 3.31 -30.96 -3.36
CA LEU A 30 3.31 -30.09 -2.19
C LEU A 30 4.75 -29.81 -1.72
N PRO A 31 5.04 -28.60 -1.21
CA PRO A 31 6.35 -28.28 -0.69
C PRO A 31 6.68 -29.16 0.52
N ALA A 32 7.92 -29.66 0.57
CA ALA A 32 8.46 -30.32 1.74
C ALA A 32 8.96 -29.27 2.75
N ASP A 33 8.72 -29.48 4.04
CA ASP A 33 9.33 -28.70 5.11
C ASP A 33 10.75 -29.18 5.45
N GLU A 34 11.36 -28.62 6.50
CA GLU A 34 12.72 -28.98 6.94
C GLU A 34 12.86 -30.45 7.38
N LYS A 35 11.75 -31.12 7.72
CA LYS A 35 11.72 -32.54 8.08
C LYS A 35 11.43 -33.44 6.88
N GLY A 36 11.23 -32.86 5.70
CA GLY A 36 10.82 -33.58 4.50
C GLY A 36 9.32 -33.87 4.42
N GLU A 37 8.52 -33.38 5.36
CA GLU A 37 7.07 -33.58 5.36
C GLU A 37 6.42 -32.67 4.31
N ARG A 38 5.61 -33.25 3.42
CA ARG A 38 4.95 -32.51 2.33
C ARG A 38 3.55 -32.06 2.75
N LYS A 39 3.30 -30.76 2.73
CA LYS A 39 2.02 -30.17 3.16
C LYS A 39 1.65 -28.99 2.29
N ASN A 40 0.36 -28.80 2.06
CA ASN A 40 -0.15 -27.58 1.45
C ASN A 40 0.03 -26.44 2.45
N ASN A 41 0.84 -25.44 2.08
CA ASN A 41 1.10 -24.25 2.89
C ASN A 41 0.36 -23.01 2.36
N GLY A 42 -0.43 -23.13 1.30
CA GLY A 42 -1.14 -22.04 0.64
C GLY A 42 -0.25 -21.00 -0.06
N GLN A 43 1.07 -21.21 -0.12
CA GLN A 43 2.03 -20.21 -0.62
C GLN A 43 2.85 -20.68 -1.82
N THR A 44 3.25 -21.96 -1.85
CA THR A 44 4.10 -22.52 -2.91
C THR A 44 3.75 -23.96 -3.23
N LEU A 45 4.29 -24.44 -4.36
CA LEU A 45 4.43 -25.85 -4.69
C LEU A 45 5.91 -26.22 -4.79
N CYS A 46 6.18 -27.53 -4.88
CA CYS A 46 7.50 -28.04 -5.20
C CYS A 46 7.81 -27.82 -6.70
N PHE A 47 8.28 -26.63 -7.08
CA PHE A 47 8.59 -26.29 -8.48
C PHE A 47 9.79 -27.04 -9.08
N SER A 48 10.52 -27.85 -8.31
CA SER A 48 11.45 -28.85 -8.87
C SER A 48 10.73 -30.10 -9.39
N HIS A 49 9.43 -30.26 -9.12
CA HIS A 49 8.58 -31.31 -9.68
C HIS A 49 8.02 -30.82 -11.03
N PRO A 50 8.37 -31.44 -12.16
CA PRO A 50 8.01 -30.92 -13.49
C PRO A 50 6.51 -30.75 -13.69
N GLU A 51 5.70 -31.71 -13.24
CA GLU A 51 4.24 -31.64 -13.40
C GLU A 51 3.61 -30.56 -12.51
N ALA A 52 4.18 -30.29 -11.33
CA ALA A 52 3.66 -29.25 -10.43
C ALA A 52 3.94 -27.86 -11.02
N LEU A 53 5.13 -27.67 -11.60
CA LEU A 53 5.49 -26.46 -12.33
C LEU A 53 4.61 -26.27 -13.57
N GLU A 54 4.44 -27.33 -14.36
CA GLU A 54 3.63 -27.29 -15.58
C GLU A 54 2.18 -26.92 -15.26
N TRP A 55 1.58 -27.63 -14.30
CA TRP A 55 0.22 -27.34 -13.84
C TRP A 55 0.08 -25.92 -13.31
N PHE A 56 0.97 -25.47 -12.43
CA PHE A 56 0.87 -24.14 -11.84
C PHE A 56 0.97 -23.04 -12.91
N THR A 57 1.90 -23.20 -13.84
CA THR A 57 2.11 -22.21 -14.90
C THR A 57 0.98 -22.21 -15.92
N ASP A 58 0.41 -23.37 -16.28
CA ASP A 58 -0.81 -23.44 -17.10
C ASP A 58 -2.01 -22.82 -16.39
N ASN A 59 -2.13 -23.07 -15.08
CA ASN A 59 -3.18 -22.51 -14.26
C ASN A 59 -3.13 -20.98 -14.24
N ALA A 60 -1.94 -20.41 -14.05
CA ALA A 60 -1.71 -18.97 -14.13
C ALA A 60 -2.06 -18.40 -15.50
N VAL A 61 -1.64 -19.07 -16.58
CA VAL A 61 -1.95 -18.68 -17.96
C VAL A 61 -3.46 -18.70 -18.22
N ASN A 62 -4.16 -19.73 -17.78
CA ASN A 62 -5.61 -19.82 -17.90
C ASN A 62 -6.31 -18.69 -17.15
N TRP A 63 -5.85 -18.37 -15.94
CA TRP A 63 -6.36 -17.22 -15.18
C TRP A 63 -6.16 -15.91 -15.95
N VAL A 64 -4.94 -15.63 -16.41
CA VAL A 64 -4.66 -14.40 -17.18
C VAL A 64 -5.54 -14.32 -18.43
N LEU A 65 -5.62 -15.37 -19.23
CA LEU A 65 -6.35 -15.33 -20.50
C LEU A 65 -7.86 -15.24 -20.30
N SER A 66 -8.42 -15.93 -19.31
CA SER A 66 -9.86 -15.95 -19.07
C SER A 66 -10.39 -14.76 -18.28
N GLN A 67 -9.61 -14.24 -17.32
CA GLN A 67 -10.04 -13.17 -16.41
C GLN A 67 -9.46 -11.80 -16.80
N CYS A 68 -8.30 -11.79 -17.45
CA CYS A 68 -7.54 -10.59 -17.77
C CYS A 68 -7.12 -10.53 -19.25
N GLY A 69 -7.80 -11.27 -20.14
CA GLY A 69 -7.36 -11.44 -21.53
C GLY A 69 -7.26 -10.16 -22.35
N LYS A 70 -7.92 -9.08 -21.91
CA LYS A 70 -7.90 -7.74 -22.52
C LYS A 70 -7.04 -6.73 -21.75
N ALA A 71 -6.39 -7.14 -20.66
CA ALA A 71 -5.57 -6.23 -19.86
C ALA A 71 -4.23 -5.97 -20.56
N ASP A 72 -3.84 -4.70 -20.62
CA ASP A 72 -2.52 -4.27 -21.13
C ASP A 72 -1.40 -4.59 -20.13
N TYR A 73 -1.73 -4.71 -18.85
CA TYR A 73 -0.80 -4.98 -17.76
C TYR A 73 -1.40 -5.97 -16.76
N VAL A 74 -0.64 -7.01 -16.42
CA VAL A 74 -0.98 -7.96 -15.35
C VAL A 74 0.26 -8.20 -14.51
N SER A 75 0.16 -7.94 -13.21
CA SER A 75 1.24 -8.23 -12.26
C SER A 75 0.81 -9.29 -11.26
N MET A 76 1.62 -10.34 -11.12
CA MET A 76 1.33 -11.52 -10.30
C MET A 76 2.26 -11.58 -9.10
N TRP A 77 1.74 -11.40 -7.89
CA TRP A 77 2.55 -11.32 -6.67
C TRP A 77 2.48 -12.63 -5.91
N SER A 78 3.58 -13.01 -5.25
CA SER A 78 3.63 -14.15 -4.33
C SER A 78 2.69 -13.94 -3.13
N ALA A 79 2.65 -14.88 -2.19
CA ALA A 79 1.99 -14.67 -0.91
C ALA A 79 2.50 -13.40 -0.21
N ASP A 80 1.61 -12.69 0.48
CA ASP A 80 1.93 -11.49 1.28
C ASP A 80 2.58 -11.90 2.61
N THR A 81 3.80 -12.43 2.53
CA THR A 81 4.55 -12.96 3.67
C THR A 81 5.99 -12.49 3.65
N TRP A 82 6.56 -12.22 4.84
CA TRP A 82 7.95 -11.78 4.99
C TRP A 82 8.98 -12.71 4.34
N ARG A 83 8.65 -14.00 4.23
CA ARG A 83 9.44 -15.01 3.53
C ARG A 83 8.52 -15.93 2.76
N ILE A 84 8.81 -16.12 1.48
CA ILE A 84 8.15 -17.13 0.66
C ILE A 84 8.58 -18.50 1.18
N ALA A 85 7.62 -19.32 1.61
CA ALA A 85 7.90 -20.66 2.11
C ALA A 85 8.30 -21.61 0.96
N LEU A 86 9.59 -21.70 0.65
CA LEU A 86 10.09 -22.59 -0.41
C LEU A 86 10.09 -24.07 0.02
N CYS A 87 9.91 -24.96 -0.95
CA CYS A 87 10.09 -26.39 -0.77
C CYS A 87 11.54 -26.72 -0.38
N ARG A 88 11.71 -27.58 0.63
CA ARG A 88 13.00 -28.04 1.17
C ARG A 88 13.37 -29.47 0.78
N CYS A 89 12.76 -30.03 -0.28
CA CYS A 89 13.13 -31.37 -0.74
C CYS A 89 14.57 -31.39 -1.30
N PRO A 90 15.23 -32.56 -1.38
CA PRO A 90 16.63 -32.65 -1.81
C PRO A 90 16.91 -31.97 -3.16
N LYS A 91 16.02 -32.13 -4.14
CA LYS A 91 16.15 -31.49 -5.46
C LYS A 91 16.10 -29.96 -5.39
N CYS A 92 15.28 -29.39 -4.51
CA CYS A 92 15.21 -27.93 -4.34
C CYS A 92 16.43 -27.40 -3.62
N GLN A 93 16.91 -28.13 -2.60
CA GLN A 93 18.09 -27.76 -1.83
C GLN A 93 19.37 -27.84 -2.67
N GLU A 94 19.53 -28.91 -3.45
CA GLU A 94 20.67 -29.12 -4.35
C GLU A 94 20.82 -27.98 -5.38
N ARG A 95 19.69 -27.39 -5.80
CA ARG A 95 19.69 -26.27 -6.75
C ARG A 95 20.32 -25.00 -6.17
N GLY A 96 20.27 -24.80 -4.85
CA GLY A 96 20.89 -23.66 -4.16
C GLY A 96 20.29 -22.29 -4.48
N TRP A 97 19.08 -22.24 -5.05
CA TRP A 97 18.43 -21.00 -5.48
C TRP A 97 17.77 -20.24 -4.33
N ASN A 98 17.84 -18.91 -4.36
CA ASN A 98 17.09 -18.08 -3.42
C ASN A 98 15.60 -18.01 -3.82
N ALA A 99 14.77 -17.36 -3.00
CA ALA A 99 13.33 -17.30 -3.24
C ALA A 99 12.99 -16.57 -4.55
N THR A 100 13.72 -15.51 -4.86
CA THR A 100 13.54 -14.70 -6.06
C THR A 100 13.95 -15.45 -7.32
N ASP A 101 15.01 -16.26 -7.27
CA ASP A 101 15.40 -17.16 -8.36
C ASP A 101 14.24 -18.11 -8.73
N TRP A 102 13.64 -18.78 -7.74
CA TRP A 102 12.45 -19.62 -7.97
C TRP A 102 11.27 -18.83 -8.53
N TYR A 103 11.02 -17.66 -7.97
CA TYR A 103 9.91 -16.78 -8.35
C TYR A 103 10.02 -16.29 -9.79
N LEU A 104 11.22 -15.84 -10.22
CA LEU A 104 11.47 -15.41 -11.58
C LEU A 104 11.48 -16.57 -12.58
N MET A 105 11.94 -17.76 -12.20
CA MET A 105 11.87 -18.93 -13.08
C MET A 105 10.42 -19.29 -13.42
N VAL A 106 9.52 -19.22 -12.43
CA VAL A 106 8.09 -19.44 -12.66
C VAL A 106 7.51 -18.32 -13.53
N HIS A 107 7.87 -17.05 -13.28
CA HIS A 107 7.42 -15.91 -14.09
C HIS A 107 7.84 -16.03 -15.55
N ASN A 108 9.11 -16.36 -15.80
CA ASN A 108 9.65 -16.64 -17.13
C ASN A 108 8.85 -17.72 -17.86
N THR A 109 8.48 -18.80 -17.15
CA THR A 109 7.70 -19.90 -17.72
C THR A 109 6.28 -19.46 -18.07
N ILE A 110 5.61 -18.70 -17.20
CA ILE A 110 4.28 -18.14 -17.47
C ILE A 110 4.34 -17.18 -18.65
N TRP A 111 5.30 -16.26 -18.66
CA TRP A 111 5.48 -15.29 -19.72
C TRP A 111 5.68 -15.98 -21.08
N ARG A 112 6.55 -17.00 -21.17
CA ARG A 112 6.74 -17.77 -22.42
C ARG A 112 5.42 -18.36 -22.91
N LYS A 113 4.62 -18.94 -22.02
CA LYS A 113 3.31 -19.53 -22.36
C LYS A 113 2.30 -18.46 -22.79
N LEU A 114 2.26 -17.30 -22.13
CA LEU A 114 1.41 -16.18 -22.53
C LEU A 114 1.77 -15.66 -23.93
N LYS A 115 3.07 -15.46 -24.21
CA LYS A 115 3.53 -15.01 -25.53
C LYS A 115 3.28 -16.04 -26.63
N ALA A 116 3.49 -17.33 -26.34
CA ALA A 116 3.14 -18.41 -27.27
C ALA A 116 1.64 -18.45 -27.61
N LYS A 117 0.78 -17.99 -26.70
CA LYS A 117 -0.67 -17.86 -26.92
C LYS A 117 -1.09 -16.49 -27.46
N GLY A 118 -0.15 -15.62 -27.81
CA GLY A 118 -0.41 -14.31 -28.43
C GLY A 118 -0.93 -13.24 -27.47
N TRP A 119 -0.73 -13.39 -26.15
CA TRP A 119 -1.16 -12.37 -25.20
C TRP A 119 -0.28 -11.10 -25.31
N PRO A 120 -0.86 -9.92 -25.60
CA PRO A 120 -0.10 -8.74 -25.99
C PRO A 120 0.47 -7.96 -24.80
N GLY A 121 -0.07 -8.13 -23.60
CA GLY A 121 0.23 -7.27 -22.46
C GLY A 121 1.63 -7.44 -21.84
N THR A 122 1.90 -6.59 -20.84
CA THR A 122 3.09 -6.62 -20.00
C THR A 122 2.84 -7.47 -18.74
N PHE A 123 3.73 -8.44 -18.48
CA PHE A 123 3.63 -9.31 -17.31
C PHE A 123 4.61 -8.89 -16.22
N GLY A 124 4.09 -8.41 -15.10
CA GLY A 124 4.90 -7.92 -13.98
C GLY A 124 5.13 -8.95 -12.88
N TRP A 125 6.31 -8.88 -12.26
CA TRP A 125 6.60 -9.46 -10.96
C TRP A 125 6.82 -8.35 -9.94
N ILE A 126 6.73 -8.67 -8.65
CA ILE A 126 6.98 -7.70 -7.58
C ILE A 126 8.28 -8.03 -6.83
N VAL A 127 9.05 -6.99 -6.49
CA VAL A 127 10.16 -7.04 -5.54
C VAL A 127 9.62 -6.60 -4.19
N TYR A 128 9.23 -7.57 -3.37
CA TYR A 128 8.49 -7.33 -2.14
C TYR A 128 8.61 -8.49 -1.15
N HIS A 129 8.82 -8.16 0.13
CA HIS A 129 8.94 -9.12 1.22
C HIS A 129 9.81 -10.33 0.87
N GLY A 130 9.22 -11.53 0.81
CA GLY A 130 9.96 -12.77 0.54
C GLY A 130 10.61 -12.87 -0.84
N SER A 131 10.45 -11.86 -1.71
CA SER A 131 11.10 -11.72 -3.02
C SER A 131 11.99 -10.45 -3.13
N GLU A 132 12.35 -9.82 -2.00
CA GLU A 132 13.17 -8.60 -1.99
C GLU A 132 14.61 -8.82 -2.46
N GLU A 133 15.19 -9.98 -2.20
CA GLU A 133 16.59 -10.25 -2.55
C GLU A 133 16.74 -10.37 -4.07
N ALA A 134 17.71 -9.68 -4.67
CA ALA A 134 17.97 -9.81 -6.10
C ALA A 134 18.31 -11.27 -6.45
N PRO A 135 17.88 -11.77 -7.62
CA PRO A 135 18.20 -13.13 -8.06
C PRO A 135 19.70 -13.28 -8.31
N THR A 136 20.20 -14.49 -8.10
CA THR A 136 21.64 -14.79 -8.19
C THR A 136 21.98 -15.70 -9.36
N VAL A 137 21.01 -16.48 -9.85
CA VAL A 137 21.22 -17.51 -10.87
C VAL A 137 20.29 -17.34 -12.06
N VAL A 138 19.03 -16.95 -11.84
CA VAL A 138 18.02 -16.93 -12.91
C VAL A 138 18.14 -15.69 -13.78
N SER A 139 18.19 -15.90 -15.09
CA SER A 139 18.18 -14.85 -16.11
C SER A 139 16.77 -14.53 -16.59
N LEU A 140 16.51 -13.32 -17.05
CA LEU A 140 15.20 -12.91 -17.58
C LEU A 140 15.01 -13.39 -19.03
N GLU A 141 13.83 -13.91 -19.35
CA GLU A 141 13.49 -14.31 -20.72
C GLU A 141 13.51 -13.11 -21.65
N GLN A 142 14.18 -13.24 -22.80
CA GLN A 142 14.32 -12.18 -23.81
C GLN A 142 14.74 -10.82 -23.23
N GLN A 143 15.58 -10.83 -22.19
CA GLN A 143 16.02 -9.61 -21.48
C GLN A 143 14.84 -8.84 -20.86
N GLY A 144 13.77 -9.55 -20.48
CA GLY A 144 12.59 -8.99 -19.83
C GLY A 144 11.69 -8.14 -20.72
N GLU A 145 11.74 -8.33 -22.04
CA GLU A 145 10.84 -7.67 -22.98
C GLU A 145 9.36 -7.96 -22.62
N ALA A 146 8.52 -6.93 -22.63
CA ALA A 146 7.12 -7.00 -22.17
C ALA A 146 6.95 -7.61 -20.76
N MET A 147 7.91 -7.34 -19.88
CA MET A 147 7.79 -7.57 -18.45
C MET A 147 7.94 -6.26 -17.68
N ASP A 148 7.45 -6.23 -16.44
CA ASP A 148 7.58 -5.11 -15.52
C ASP A 148 8.22 -5.56 -14.21
N CYS A 149 9.24 -4.82 -13.78
CA CYS A 149 9.82 -4.96 -12.44
C CYS A 149 9.11 -3.98 -11.49
N LEU A 150 8.15 -4.48 -10.71
CA LEU A 150 7.43 -3.69 -9.72
C LEU A 150 8.21 -3.65 -8.40
N TYR A 151 8.88 -2.55 -8.09
CA TYR A 151 9.68 -2.38 -6.88
C TYR A 151 8.86 -1.83 -5.71
N ALA A 152 8.72 -2.57 -4.61
CA ALA A 152 7.89 -2.18 -3.47
C ALA A 152 8.71 -2.12 -2.16
N PRO A 153 9.27 -0.95 -1.79
CA PRO A 153 10.15 -0.82 -0.64
C PRO A 153 9.37 -0.81 0.69
N ARG A 154 8.81 -1.96 1.10
CA ARG A 154 8.07 -2.13 2.36
C ARG A 154 8.90 -2.90 3.39
N PRO A 155 9.10 -2.39 4.62
CA PRO A 155 8.27 -1.39 5.30
C PRO A 155 8.91 0.01 5.39
N ARG A 156 9.55 0.53 4.33
CA ARG A 156 10.27 1.82 4.40
C ARG A 156 9.39 2.99 4.84
N GLY A 157 8.22 3.16 4.23
CA GLY A 157 7.23 4.19 4.57
C GLY A 157 7.79 5.62 4.62
N GLY A 158 7.78 6.35 3.51
CA GLY A 158 8.35 7.71 3.44
C GLY A 158 7.75 8.71 4.44
N THR A 159 6.47 8.56 4.77
CA THR A 159 5.80 9.38 5.79
C THR A 159 6.45 9.23 7.19
N GLN A 160 6.94 8.05 7.54
CA GLN A 160 7.57 7.79 8.85
C GLN A 160 9.06 8.07 8.85
N HIS A 161 9.75 7.71 7.77
CA HIS A 161 11.21 7.65 7.74
C HIS A 161 11.85 8.72 6.87
N GLY A 162 11.05 9.58 6.23
CA GLY A 162 11.52 10.65 5.36
C GLY A 162 11.81 10.17 3.92
N PRO A 163 12.44 11.03 3.10
CA PRO A 163 12.67 10.74 1.69
C PRO A 163 13.73 9.66 1.49
N PHE A 164 13.67 9.00 0.33
CA PHE A 164 14.53 7.90 -0.09
C PHE A 164 16.01 8.30 -0.21
N THR A 165 16.28 9.60 -0.22
CA THR A 165 17.59 10.25 -0.28
C THR A 165 18.24 10.42 1.10
N ASN A 166 17.51 10.28 2.21
CA ASN A 166 18.05 10.53 3.55
C ASN A 166 18.84 9.36 4.13
N ASP A 167 19.52 9.57 5.26
CA ASP A 167 20.36 8.53 5.88
C ASP A 167 19.65 7.72 6.98
N HIS A 168 18.31 7.67 6.97
CA HIS A 168 17.60 6.79 7.88
C HIS A 168 17.99 5.32 7.59
N PRO A 169 18.33 4.48 8.59
CA PRO A 169 18.86 3.14 8.35
C PRO A 169 17.98 2.25 7.46
N VAL A 170 16.65 2.41 7.56
CA VAL A 170 15.69 1.69 6.71
C VAL A 170 15.82 2.15 5.25
N THR A 171 15.94 3.46 5.01
CA THR A 171 16.15 4.02 3.67
C THR A 171 17.48 3.57 3.07
N VAL A 172 18.56 3.58 3.85
CA VAL A 172 19.89 3.09 3.42
C VAL A 172 19.82 1.63 2.97
N ARG A 173 19.15 0.76 3.75
CA ARG A 173 18.92 -0.64 3.36
C ARG A 173 18.18 -0.75 2.03
N TYR A 174 17.12 0.03 1.81
CA TYR A 174 16.36 -0.03 0.55
C TYR A 174 17.12 0.58 -0.63
N ARG A 175 17.98 1.59 -0.43
CA ARG A 175 18.92 2.05 -1.47
C ARG A 175 19.89 0.94 -1.89
N GLN A 176 20.46 0.22 -0.93
CA GLN A 176 21.36 -0.92 -1.21
C GLN A 176 20.62 -2.05 -1.95
N ASN A 177 19.40 -2.34 -1.51
CA ASN A 177 18.55 -3.34 -2.16
C ASN A 177 18.20 -2.94 -3.60
N LEU A 178 17.80 -1.68 -3.82
CA LEU A 178 17.52 -1.16 -5.15
C LEU A 178 18.77 -1.24 -6.04
N GLU A 179 19.95 -0.90 -5.52
CA GLU A 179 21.19 -1.00 -6.29
C GLU A 179 21.48 -2.45 -6.72
N ALA A 180 21.31 -3.43 -5.83
CA ALA A 180 21.47 -4.84 -6.18
C ALA A 180 20.52 -5.27 -7.32
N TRP A 181 19.28 -4.78 -7.32
CA TRP A 181 18.34 -5.00 -8.42
C TRP A 181 18.75 -4.27 -9.70
N ARG A 182 19.23 -3.03 -9.61
CA ARG A 182 19.72 -2.27 -10.77
C ARG A 182 20.91 -2.98 -11.42
N GLU A 183 21.86 -3.45 -10.62
CA GLU A 183 23.00 -4.24 -11.11
C GLU A 183 22.55 -5.55 -11.78
N TYR A 184 21.57 -6.25 -11.20
CA TYR A 184 20.99 -7.43 -11.83
C TYR A 184 20.36 -7.08 -13.18
N LEU A 185 19.41 -6.12 -13.22
CA LEU A 185 18.70 -5.73 -14.45
C LEU A 185 19.67 -5.22 -15.53
N ALA A 186 20.68 -4.44 -15.15
CA ALA A 186 21.71 -3.96 -16.07
C ALA A 186 22.52 -5.12 -16.68
N ARG A 187 22.95 -6.10 -15.87
CA ARG A 187 23.66 -7.30 -16.36
C ARG A 187 22.79 -8.15 -17.29
N GLN A 188 21.48 -8.16 -17.09
CA GLN A 188 20.52 -8.84 -17.97
C GLN A 188 20.24 -8.07 -19.28
N GLY A 189 20.72 -6.83 -19.41
CA GLY A 189 20.36 -5.96 -20.52
C GLY A 189 18.86 -5.65 -20.56
N TYR A 190 18.24 -5.46 -19.38
CA TYR A 190 16.79 -5.40 -19.22
C TYR A 190 16.11 -4.35 -20.12
N ARG A 191 15.08 -4.79 -20.86
CA ARG A 191 14.29 -3.98 -21.82
C ARG A 191 12.83 -3.79 -21.42
N GLY A 192 12.43 -4.28 -20.25
CA GLY A 192 11.09 -4.10 -19.70
C GLY A 192 10.92 -2.75 -18.98
N THR A 193 9.75 -2.56 -18.38
CA THR A 193 9.40 -1.36 -17.60
C THR A 193 9.77 -1.50 -16.14
N ARG A 194 9.86 -0.38 -15.43
CA ARG A 194 10.18 -0.34 -14.00
C ARG A 194 9.15 0.52 -13.30
N THR A 195 8.32 -0.13 -12.51
CA THR A 195 7.27 0.54 -11.74
C THR A 195 7.65 0.54 -10.27
N VAL A 196 7.50 1.66 -9.57
CA VAL A 196 7.61 1.68 -8.11
C VAL A 196 6.22 1.54 -7.47
N PHE A 197 6.15 0.84 -6.34
CA PHE A 197 4.95 0.67 -5.52
C PHE A 197 5.20 1.21 -4.10
N GLU A 198 4.78 2.43 -3.85
CA GLU A 198 4.90 3.10 -2.55
C GLU A 198 3.68 2.87 -1.64
N TYR A 199 3.82 3.31 -0.39
CA TYR A 199 2.82 3.10 0.67
C TYR A 199 2.57 4.39 1.47
N TYR A 200 2.49 5.55 0.81
CA TYR A 200 2.23 6.83 1.48
C TYR A 200 0.87 6.86 2.18
N TYR A 201 -0.10 6.20 1.56
CA TYR A 201 -1.47 6.11 2.03
C TYR A 201 -1.80 4.79 2.74
N ASP A 202 -0.80 3.99 3.10
CA ASP A 202 -1.07 2.68 3.69
C ASP A 202 -1.41 2.74 5.19
N LEU A 203 -2.69 2.57 5.49
CA LEU A 203 -3.23 2.46 6.83
C LEU A 203 -2.71 1.23 7.60
N VAL A 204 -2.18 0.20 6.94
CA VAL A 204 -1.61 -0.96 7.64
C VAL A 204 -0.26 -0.60 8.27
N LEU A 205 0.60 0.11 7.54
CA LEU A 205 1.90 0.59 8.05
C LEU A 205 1.75 1.69 9.09
N LEU A 206 0.88 2.65 8.80
CA LEU A 206 0.73 3.83 9.65
C LEU A 206 -0.33 3.65 10.74
N GLY A 207 -1.27 2.73 10.58
CA GLY A 207 -2.44 2.58 11.46
C GLY A 207 -2.16 2.41 12.95
N PRO A 208 -1.02 1.84 13.39
CA PRO A 208 -0.65 1.87 14.81
C PRO A 208 -0.34 3.27 15.37
N LEU A 209 0.00 4.26 14.54
CA LEU A 209 0.37 5.63 14.94
C LEU A 209 -0.79 6.60 14.80
N ALA A 210 -0.89 7.62 15.66
CA ALA A 210 -1.96 8.62 15.56
C ALA A 210 -2.03 9.27 14.16
N ALA A 211 -0.92 9.75 13.61
CA ALA A 211 -0.88 10.35 12.27
C ALA A 211 -1.30 9.40 11.14
N GLY A 212 -1.10 8.10 11.32
CA GLY A 212 -1.58 7.10 10.39
C GLY A 212 -3.06 6.78 10.53
N ARG A 213 -3.57 6.87 11.75
CA ARG A 213 -5.00 6.69 12.05
C ARG A 213 -5.84 7.84 11.55
N THR A 214 -5.32 9.06 11.52
CA THR A 214 -6.05 10.24 11.04
C THR A 214 -6.31 10.27 9.53
N HIS A 215 -6.17 9.11 8.87
CA HIS A 215 -6.39 8.92 7.45
C HIS A 215 -5.56 9.87 6.57
N LEU A 216 -4.26 9.83 6.88
CA LEU A 216 -3.13 9.97 5.97
C LEU A 216 -2.79 11.41 5.58
N ILE A 217 -1.96 12.02 6.41
CA ILE A 217 -1.16 13.21 6.08
C ILE A 217 0.20 12.71 5.55
N PRO A 218 0.35 12.38 4.25
CA PRO A 218 1.68 12.24 3.68
C PRO A 218 2.39 13.59 3.75
N ARG A 219 3.72 13.56 3.79
CA ARG A 219 4.53 14.77 3.58
C ARG A 219 4.72 14.94 2.08
N HIS A 220 4.06 15.92 1.46
CA HIS A 220 4.07 16.09 0.00
C HIS A 220 5.48 16.31 -0.56
N GLU A 221 6.34 16.97 0.22
CA GLU A 221 7.74 17.21 -0.11
C GLU A 221 8.51 15.89 -0.17
N VAL A 222 8.23 14.96 0.74
CA VAL A 222 8.82 13.62 0.75
C VAL A 222 8.34 12.82 -0.47
N MET A 223 7.04 12.86 -0.78
CA MET A 223 6.51 12.19 -1.97
C MET A 223 7.17 12.72 -3.25
N GLN A 224 7.30 14.05 -3.37
CA GLN A 224 7.94 14.67 -4.52
C GLN A 224 9.41 14.26 -4.64
N GLU A 225 10.16 14.30 -3.54
CA GLU A 225 11.58 13.93 -3.53
C GLU A 225 11.78 12.44 -3.90
N ASP A 226 10.97 11.55 -3.35
CA ASP A 226 10.96 10.14 -3.71
C ASP A 226 10.64 9.92 -5.19
N MET A 227 9.59 10.57 -5.72
CA MET A 227 9.23 10.46 -7.13
C MET A 227 10.35 10.97 -8.06
N ARG A 228 11.04 12.08 -7.69
CA ARG A 228 12.22 12.57 -8.42
C ARG A 228 13.33 11.53 -8.40
N PHE A 229 13.63 10.99 -7.21
CA PHE A 229 14.64 9.95 -7.03
C PHE A 229 14.35 8.74 -7.93
N TYR A 230 13.12 8.20 -7.92
CA TYR A 230 12.76 7.05 -8.75
C TYR A 230 12.86 7.36 -10.25
N ARG A 231 12.41 8.54 -10.70
CA ARG A 231 12.59 9.00 -12.09
C ARG A 231 14.06 9.00 -12.49
N GLU A 232 14.94 9.51 -11.63
CA GLU A 232 16.40 9.54 -11.86
C GLU A 232 17.01 8.13 -11.88
N GLN A 233 16.43 7.17 -11.15
CA GLN A 233 16.82 5.75 -11.21
C GLN A 233 16.28 5.01 -12.45
N GLY A 234 15.52 5.71 -13.31
CA GLY A 234 14.96 5.17 -14.55
C GLY A 234 13.68 4.37 -14.36
N PHE A 235 12.90 4.66 -13.30
CA PHE A 235 11.52 4.19 -13.19
C PHE A 235 10.61 5.00 -14.11
N ASP A 236 9.71 4.31 -14.79
CA ASP A 236 8.73 4.85 -15.74
C ASP A 236 7.27 4.56 -15.34
N GLY A 237 7.07 3.84 -14.24
CA GLY A 237 5.77 3.64 -13.61
C GLY A 237 5.78 4.02 -12.13
N PHE A 238 4.64 4.48 -11.63
CA PHE A 238 4.42 4.76 -10.21
C PHE A 238 3.05 4.27 -9.77
N PHE A 239 3.02 3.56 -8.65
CA PHE A 239 1.82 3.02 -8.01
C PHE A 239 1.93 3.26 -6.50
N ASP A 240 0.80 3.45 -5.81
CA ASP A 240 0.77 3.65 -4.35
C ASP A 240 -0.35 2.82 -3.70
N CYS A 241 -0.09 2.32 -2.50
CA CYS A 241 -1.02 1.51 -1.74
C CYS A 241 -2.02 2.43 -1.06
N ASN A 242 -3.20 2.49 -1.65
CA ASN A 242 -4.14 3.55 -1.35
C ASN A 242 -5.54 3.12 -0.85
N PRO A 243 -5.66 2.45 0.31
CA PRO A 243 -6.95 2.13 0.92
C PRO A 243 -7.48 3.26 1.85
N PRO A 244 -8.80 3.53 1.90
CA PRO A 244 -9.83 3.02 0.98
C PRO A 244 -9.70 3.68 -0.39
N ALA A 245 -9.82 2.86 -1.45
CA ALA A 245 -9.73 3.34 -2.82
C ALA A 245 -10.98 4.13 -3.20
N GLY A 246 -10.79 5.24 -3.92
CA GLY A 246 -11.90 6.02 -4.48
C GLY A 246 -12.58 7.00 -3.51
N VAL A 247 -12.08 7.16 -2.27
CA VAL A 247 -12.56 8.19 -1.36
C VAL A 247 -11.57 9.33 -1.19
N TRP A 248 -12.09 10.56 -1.16
CA TRP A 248 -11.32 11.80 -1.07
C TRP A 248 -11.23 12.35 0.36
N TRP A 249 -11.76 11.61 1.34
CA TRP A 249 -11.72 11.97 2.74
C TRP A 249 -10.62 11.22 3.48
N PRO A 250 -10.00 11.85 4.49
CA PRO A 250 -10.17 13.22 4.92
C PRO A 250 -9.38 14.28 4.17
N ASP A 251 -8.56 13.86 3.22
CA ASP A 251 -7.51 14.73 2.69
C ASP A 251 -7.58 14.90 1.17
N PRO A 252 -8.56 15.69 0.68
CA PRO A 252 -8.67 15.98 -0.75
C PRO A 252 -7.43 16.73 -1.26
N LEU A 253 -6.75 17.50 -0.41
CA LEU A 253 -5.50 18.17 -0.73
C LEU A 253 -4.41 17.14 -1.07
N SER A 254 -4.15 16.18 -0.18
CA SER A 254 -3.10 15.19 -0.42
C SER A 254 -3.36 14.35 -1.65
N ARG A 255 -4.61 13.91 -1.85
CA ARG A 255 -5.02 13.18 -3.05
C ARG A 255 -4.76 13.98 -4.32
N TRP A 256 -5.21 15.23 -4.31
CA TRP A 256 -5.02 16.13 -5.43
C TRP A 256 -3.53 16.36 -5.72
N LEU A 257 -2.73 16.68 -4.71
CA LEU A 257 -1.28 16.87 -4.87
C LEU A 257 -0.56 15.61 -5.34
N TYR A 258 -0.90 14.43 -4.80
CA TYR A 258 -0.35 13.16 -5.28
C TYR A 258 -0.60 12.96 -6.78
N HIS A 259 -1.83 13.16 -7.24
CA HIS A 259 -2.16 13.05 -8.66
C HIS A 259 -1.48 14.13 -9.52
N ARG A 260 -1.31 15.34 -8.99
CA ARG A 260 -0.56 16.41 -9.67
C ARG A 260 0.93 16.06 -9.78
N LEU A 261 1.53 15.48 -8.75
CA LEU A 261 2.92 15.03 -8.75
C LEU A 261 3.17 13.86 -9.70
N LEU A 262 2.20 12.94 -9.85
CA LEU A 262 2.28 11.89 -10.88
C LEU A 262 2.31 12.45 -12.30
N TRP A 263 1.72 13.63 -12.53
CA TRP A 263 1.73 14.32 -13.82
C TRP A 263 2.98 15.18 -14.00
N ASP A 264 3.36 15.91 -12.96
CA ASP A 264 4.51 16.81 -12.92
C ASP A 264 5.23 16.68 -11.58
N VAL A 265 6.30 15.89 -11.59
CA VAL A 265 7.12 15.68 -10.38
C VAL A 265 7.89 16.93 -9.97
N ASP A 266 8.02 17.92 -10.86
CA ASP A 266 8.71 19.18 -10.57
C ASP A 266 7.75 20.32 -10.18
N LEU A 267 6.47 19.98 -9.94
CA LEU A 267 5.41 20.88 -9.49
C LEU A 267 5.87 21.77 -8.32
N ASP A 268 5.61 23.07 -8.43
CA ASP A 268 5.70 23.98 -7.28
C ASP A 268 4.61 23.63 -6.27
N LEU A 269 4.97 22.88 -5.23
CA LEU A 269 4.05 22.43 -4.18
C LEU A 269 3.41 23.59 -3.42
N ALA A 270 4.13 24.69 -3.20
CA ALA A 270 3.59 25.83 -2.46
C ALA A 270 2.52 26.55 -3.30
N ALA A 271 2.81 26.78 -4.59
CA ALA A 271 1.83 27.35 -5.51
C ALA A 271 0.62 26.42 -5.70
N ALA A 272 0.85 25.11 -5.82
CA ALA A 272 -0.23 24.13 -5.95
C ALA A 272 -1.11 24.07 -4.69
N ARG A 273 -0.53 24.09 -3.48
CA ARG A 273 -1.29 24.17 -2.22
C ARG A 273 -2.15 25.44 -2.19
N ALA A 274 -1.57 26.60 -2.51
CA ALA A 274 -2.31 27.86 -2.55
C ALA A 274 -3.47 27.81 -3.55
N ASP A 275 -3.23 27.25 -4.75
CA ASP A 275 -4.24 27.04 -5.79
C ASP A 275 -5.39 26.15 -5.30
N PHE A 276 -5.07 25.03 -4.64
CA PHE A 276 -6.06 24.13 -4.06
C PHE A 276 -6.93 24.85 -3.03
N PHE A 277 -6.34 25.54 -2.06
CA PHE A 277 -7.12 26.22 -1.02
C PHE A 277 -8.00 27.32 -1.60
N ALA A 278 -7.47 28.13 -2.52
CA ALA A 278 -8.22 29.19 -3.18
C ALA A 278 -9.45 28.66 -3.92
N HIS A 279 -9.33 27.55 -4.66
CA HIS A 279 -10.43 27.00 -5.45
C HIS A 279 -11.36 26.06 -4.68
N TYR A 280 -10.84 25.31 -3.70
CA TYR A 280 -11.63 24.34 -2.94
C TYR A 280 -12.39 24.98 -1.77
N TYR A 281 -11.79 25.96 -1.08
CA TYR A 281 -12.40 26.63 0.07
C TYR A 281 -12.77 28.09 -0.19
N GLY A 282 -12.36 28.69 -1.32
CA GLY A 282 -12.83 30.01 -1.72
C GLY A 282 -12.55 31.09 -0.66
N PRO A 283 -13.59 31.81 -0.16
CA PRO A 283 -13.42 32.81 0.89
C PRO A 283 -12.73 32.29 2.16
N ALA A 284 -12.90 31.00 2.50
CA ALA A 284 -12.32 30.39 3.69
C ALA A 284 -10.88 29.85 3.47
N ALA A 285 -10.28 30.08 2.30
CA ALA A 285 -8.97 29.50 1.91
C ALA A 285 -7.87 29.74 2.94
N GLN A 286 -7.72 30.97 3.43
CA GLN A 286 -6.66 31.31 4.38
C GLN A 286 -6.83 30.59 5.73
N THR A 287 -8.05 30.52 6.24
CA THR A 287 -8.37 29.82 7.49
C THR A 287 -8.17 28.31 7.32
N ALA A 288 -8.69 27.74 6.23
CA ALA A 288 -8.52 26.33 5.91
C ALA A 288 -7.04 25.93 5.77
N GLN A 289 -6.23 26.73 5.07
CA GLN A 289 -4.80 26.48 4.92
C GLN A 289 -4.08 26.48 6.27
N ARG A 290 -4.29 27.52 7.09
CA ARG A 290 -3.68 27.66 8.41
C ARG A 290 -4.02 26.48 9.33
N VAL A 291 -5.29 26.07 9.31
CA VAL A 291 -5.76 24.91 10.11
C VAL A 291 -5.13 23.62 9.59
N ARG A 292 -5.09 23.41 8.27
CA ARG A 292 -4.50 22.21 7.66
C ARG A 292 -3.04 22.06 8.06
N GLU A 293 -2.25 23.12 7.91
CA GLU A 293 -0.83 23.18 8.29
C GLU A 293 -0.62 22.97 9.80
N GLY A 294 -1.51 23.52 10.63
CA GLY A 294 -1.53 23.28 12.07
C GLY A 294 -1.70 21.81 12.42
N VAL A 295 -2.66 21.13 11.78
CA VAL A 295 -2.86 19.68 11.98
C VAL A 295 -1.65 18.88 11.47
N GLU A 296 -1.06 19.20 10.30
CA GLU A 296 0.14 18.50 9.80
C GLU A 296 1.24 18.50 10.84
N ARG A 297 1.58 19.69 11.32
CA ARG A 297 2.65 19.87 12.28
C ARG A 297 2.36 19.08 13.57
N LEU A 298 1.18 19.28 14.17
CA LEU A 298 0.84 18.70 15.47
C LEU A 298 0.68 17.18 15.43
N MET A 299 0.25 16.60 14.30
CA MET A 299 0.10 15.15 14.21
C MET A 299 1.45 14.40 14.19
N PHE A 300 2.53 15.06 13.76
CA PHE A 300 3.88 14.50 13.82
C PHE A 300 4.68 14.87 15.08
N GLU A 301 4.15 15.75 15.94
CA GLU A 301 4.74 16.04 17.25
C GLU A 301 4.44 14.94 18.27
N GLU A 302 5.34 14.78 19.25
CA GLU A 302 5.13 13.92 20.40
C GLU A 302 3.88 14.38 21.18
N PRO A 303 3.01 13.46 21.60
CA PRO A 303 1.79 13.82 22.29
C PRO A 303 2.09 14.53 23.61
N SER A 304 1.38 15.61 23.89
CA SER A 304 1.44 16.36 25.14
C SER A 304 0.14 17.12 25.38
N GLU A 305 -0.13 17.55 26.61
CA GLU A 305 -1.29 18.41 26.90
C GLU A 305 -1.31 19.66 26.02
N ALA A 306 -0.15 20.27 25.78
CA ALA A 306 0.00 21.45 24.93
C ALA A 306 -0.37 21.16 23.45
N VAL A 307 0.01 19.99 22.93
CA VAL A 307 -0.36 19.55 21.57
C VAL A 307 -1.87 19.32 21.48
N LEU A 308 -2.48 18.71 22.49
CA LEU A 308 -3.93 18.48 22.53
C LEU A 308 -4.72 19.79 22.61
N GLU A 309 -4.26 20.75 23.42
CA GLU A 309 -4.86 22.07 23.52
C GLU A 309 -4.79 22.82 22.18
N GLN A 310 -3.62 22.80 21.53
CA GLN A 310 -3.46 23.40 20.21
C GLN A 310 -4.36 22.76 19.16
N LEU A 311 -4.43 21.42 19.07
CA LEU A 311 -5.32 20.71 18.14
C LEU A 311 -6.78 21.08 18.36
N ARG A 312 -7.22 21.15 19.62
CA ARG A 312 -8.59 21.55 19.98
C ARG A 312 -8.89 22.98 19.53
N GLY A 313 -7.93 23.89 19.65
CA GLY A 313 -8.06 25.27 19.20
C GLY A 313 -8.22 25.45 17.69
N LEU A 314 -7.89 24.43 16.88
CA LEU A 314 -8.01 24.48 15.41
C LEU A 314 -9.45 24.28 14.90
N GLU A 315 -10.37 23.76 15.72
CA GLU A 315 -11.77 23.54 15.31
C GLU A 315 -12.58 24.84 15.21
N GLU A 316 -12.36 25.77 16.14
CA GLU A 316 -13.16 26.99 16.28
C GLU A 316 -13.12 27.88 15.02
N PRO A 317 -11.95 28.16 14.41
CA PRO A 317 -11.91 28.92 13.16
C PRO A 317 -12.73 28.27 12.04
N LEU A 318 -12.71 26.93 11.92
CA LEU A 318 -13.51 26.23 10.90
C LEU A 318 -15.00 26.30 11.20
N ALA A 319 -15.41 26.28 12.47
CA ALA A 319 -16.81 26.44 12.86
C ALA A 319 -17.34 27.83 12.49
N GLN A 320 -16.52 28.87 12.67
CA GLN A 320 -16.87 30.23 12.29
C GLN A 320 -17.02 30.38 10.77
N GLU A 321 -16.07 29.84 9.99
CA GLU A 321 -16.15 29.81 8.52
C GLU A 321 -17.37 29.00 8.04
N GLU A 322 -17.67 27.85 8.68
CA GLU A 322 -18.84 27.02 8.37
C GLU A 322 -20.15 27.81 8.54
N GLN A 323 -20.26 28.60 9.61
CA GLN A 323 -21.42 29.47 9.84
C GLN A 323 -21.49 30.64 8.83
N GLN A 324 -20.33 31.20 8.46
CA GLN A 324 -20.23 32.34 7.55
C GLN A 324 -20.38 31.98 6.07
N ALA A 325 -20.17 30.70 5.71
CA ALA A 325 -20.41 30.18 4.35
C ALA A 325 -21.85 30.48 3.86
N GLY A 326 -22.79 30.76 4.78
CA GLY A 326 -24.06 31.41 4.48
C GLY A 326 -24.94 30.55 3.58
N LYS A 327 -25.14 30.99 2.33
CA LYS A 327 -25.98 30.31 1.34
C LYS A 327 -25.20 29.39 0.39
N ASP A 328 -23.90 29.17 0.59
CA ASP A 328 -23.13 28.18 -0.17
C ASP A 328 -23.14 26.83 0.57
N PRO A 329 -24.09 25.93 0.27
CA PRO A 329 -24.16 24.63 0.94
C PRO A 329 -22.96 23.74 0.64
N LEU A 330 -22.28 23.93 -0.50
CA LEU A 330 -21.12 23.12 -0.86
C LEU A 330 -19.92 23.52 -0.01
N LEU A 331 -19.65 24.82 0.12
CA LEU A 331 -18.59 25.32 1.00
C LEU A 331 -18.85 24.94 2.46
N ALA A 332 -20.08 25.13 2.94
CA ALA A 332 -20.46 24.73 4.31
C ALA A 332 -20.20 23.24 4.56
N ASN A 333 -20.55 22.35 3.62
CA ASN A 333 -20.28 20.92 3.73
C ASN A 333 -18.78 20.60 3.74
N ARG A 334 -17.97 21.26 2.91
CA ARG A 334 -16.50 21.09 2.89
C ARG A 334 -15.87 21.50 4.21
N LEU A 335 -16.29 22.63 4.78
CA LEU A 335 -15.80 23.13 6.06
C LEU A 335 -16.25 22.24 7.23
N ARG A 336 -17.50 21.78 7.22
CA ARG A 336 -18.01 20.82 8.20
C ARG A 336 -17.23 19.52 8.17
N ALA A 337 -16.99 18.97 6.97
CA ALA A 337 -16.16 17.79 6.80
C ALA A 337 -14.79 18.07 7.43
N PHE A 338 -14.10 19.12 7.00
CA PHE A 338 -12.77 19.46 7.50
C PHE A 338 -12.73 19.58 9.03
N ARG A 339 -13.70 20.25 9.66
CA ARG A 339 -13.80 20.35 11.12
C ARG A 339 -13.96 18.98 11.79
N LEU A 340 -14.80 18.11 11.22
CA LEU A 340 -14.95 16.72 11.67
C LEU A 340 -13.61 15.97 11.63
N TRP A 341 -12.79 16.16 10.60
CA TRP A 341 -11.45 15.56 10.57
C TRP A 341 -10.52 16.11 11.64
N VAL A 342 -10.51 17.43 11.88
CA VAL A 342 -9.69 18.02 12.96
C VAL A 342 -10.05 17.40 14.30
N HIS A 343 -11.35 17.23 14.57
CA HIS A 343 -11.83 16.57 15.79
C HIS A 343 -11.36 15.11 15.88
N TYR A 344 -11.47 14.36 14.79
CA TYR A 344 -10.97 12.99 14.74
C TYR A 344 -9.44 12.91 14.98
N CYS A 345 -8.69 13.90 14.47
CA CYS A 345 -7.26 14.04 14.73
C CYS A 345 -6.94 14.26 16.21
N LEU A 346 -7.69 15.14 16.86
CA LEU A 346 -7.58 15.36 18.30
C LEU A 346 -7.79 14.07 19.08
N LEU A 347 -8.86 13.31 18.80
CA LEU A 347 -9.14 12.05 19.50
C LEU A 347 -8.02 11.01 19.29
N CYS A 348 -7.50 10.89 18.06
CA CYS A 348 -6.39 9.98 17.76
C CYS A 348 -5.11 10.36 18.51
N LYS A 349 -4.79 11.66 18.59
CA LYS A 349 -3.62 12.16 19.35
C LYS A 349 -3.82 12.03 20.86
N GLU A 350 -5.04 12.21 21.36
CA GLU A 350 -5.38 12.01 22.78
C GLU A 350 -5.25 10.55 23.20
N SER A 351 -5.66 9.61 22.35
CA SER A 351 -5.41 8.19 22.57
C SER A 351 -3.91 7.88 22.66
N GLU A 352 -3.11 8.40 21.72
CA GLU A 352 -1.65 8.25 21.73
C GLU A 352 -1.01 8.87 22.99
N PHE A 353 -1.51 10.02 23.46
CA PHE A 353 -1.08 10.64 24.71
C PHE A 353 -1.34 9.74 25.92
N HIS A 354 -2.48 9.07 25.96
CA HIS A 354 -2.79 8.12 27.03
C HIS A 354 -2.02 6.82 26.95
N GLU A 355 -1.71 6.35 25.74
CA GLU A 355 -0.86 5.18 25.52
C GLU A 355 0.59 5.45 25.95
N LYS A 356 1.20 6.51 25.42
CA LYS A 356 2.65 6.72 25.49
C LYS A 356 3.09 7.53 26.70
N VAL A 357 2.32 8.55 27.09
CA VAL A 357 2.76 9.56 28.07
C VAL A 357 2.19 9.29 29.44
N THR A 358 0.86 9.35 29.58
CA THR A 358 0.23 9.18 30.90
C THR A 358 0.09 7.72 31.31
N ARG A 359 0.16 6.79 30.34
CA ARG A 359 -0.07 5.34 30.52
C ARG A 359 -1.40 5.04 31.23
N ASN A 360 -2.38 5.92 31.08
CA ASN A 360 -3.68 5.79 31.71
C ASN A 360 -4.62 4.93 30.85
N LYS A 361 -4.66 3.63 31.14
CA LYS A 361 -5.48 2.66 30.39
C LYS A 361 -6.98 2.98 30.39
N GLU A 362 -7.51 3.50 31.50
CA GLU A 362 -8.94 3.83 31.59
C GLU A 362 -9.29 4.99 30.66
N ARG A 363 -8.49 6.07 30.71
CA ARG A 363 -8.68 7.23 29.83
C ARG A 363 -8.44 6.87 28.37
N GLY A 364 -7.39 6.10 28.06
CA GLY A 364 -7.14 5.61 26.70
C GLY A 364 -8.32 4.81 26.13
N ARG A 365 -8.90 3.87 26.90
CA ARG A 365 -10.12 3.15 26.48
C ARG A 365 -11.31 4.06 26.27
N ALA A 366 -11.50 5.05 27.13
CA ALA A 366 -12.59 6.01 26.99
C ALA A 366 -12.46 6.82 25.69
N VAL A 367 -11.25 7.24 25.33
CA VAL A 367 -10.99 7.96 24.07
C VAL A 367 -11.22 7.05 22.85
N GLU A 368 -10.75 5.80 22.88
CA GLU A 368 -11.03 4.84 21.79
C GLU A 368 -12.53 4.57 21.61
N GLN A 369 -13.28 4.50 22.70
CA GLN A 369 -14.74 4.39 22.64
C GLN A 369 -15.36 5.67 22.06
N ALA A 370 -14.86 6.86 22.42
CA ALA A 370 -15.29 8.12 21.83
C ALA A 370 -15.00 8.18 20.31
N ILE A 371 -13.87 7.64 19.86
CA ILE A 371 -13.55 7.53 18.42
C ILE A 371 -14.60 6.66 17.69
N ARG A 372 -14.94 5.49 18.25
CA ARG A 372 -15.97 4.62 17.69
C ARG A 372 -17.33 5.31 17.63
N ASP A 373 -17.71 5.99 18.70
CA ASP A 373 -18.99 6.66 18.79
C ASP A 373 -19.07 7.84 17.81
N TRP A 374 -17.98 8.60 17.67
CA TRP A 374 -17.83 9.64 16.68
C TRP A 374 -18.01 9.12 15.24
N LEU A 375 -17.32 8.04 14.88
CA LEU A 375 -17.44 7.42 13.56
C LEU A 375 -18.88 6.98 13.25
N ARG A 376 -19.56 6.37 14.23
CA ARG A 376 -20.96 5.94 14.09
C ARG A 376 -21.92 7.12 14.00
N GLN A 377 -21.74 8.14 14.83
CA GLN A 377 -22.57 9.34 14.85
C GLN A 377 -22.49 10.11 13.51
N HIS A 378 -21.33 10.10 12.86
CA HIS A 378 -21.12 10.82 11.60
C HIS A 378 -21.22 9.93 10.35
N ARG A 379 -21.56 8.64 10.50
CA ARG A 379 -21.62 7.65 9.41
C ARG A 379 -22.41 8.13 8.20
N GLU A 380 -23.63 8.64 8.41
CA GLU A 380 -24.48 9.11 7.32
C GLU A 380 -23.89 10.33 6.60
N PHE A 381 -23.36 11.30 7.36
CA PHE A 381 -22.71 12.47 6.78
C PHE A 381 -21.50 12.06 5.93
N LEU A 382 -20.67 11.14 6.43
CA LEU A 382 -19.50 10.63 5.72
C LEU A 382 -19.91 9.91 4.42
N ALA A 383 -20.93 9.05 4.47
CA ALA A 383 -21.40 8.31 3.30
C ALA A 383 -22.02 9.22 2.23
N THR A 384 -22.95 10.09 2.62
CA THR A 384 -23.72 10.92 1.67
C THR A 384 -22.86 11.99 0.99
N ASN A 385 -21.73 12.37 1.59
CA ASN A 385 -20.79 13.33 1.00
C ASN A 385 -19.60 12.66 0.28
N GLY A 386 -19.67 11.34 0.03
CA GLY A 386 -18.61 10.60 -0.69
C GLY A 386 -17.28 10.55 0.06
N LEU A 387 -17.34 10.70 1.38
CA LEU A 387 -16.16 10.79 2.24
C LEU A 387 -15.68 9.39 2.66
N ALA A 388 -16.59 8.52 3.07
CA ALA A 388 -16.27 7.13 3.36
C ALA A 388 -17.45 6.27 2.96
N SER A 389 -17.23 5.08 2.42
CA SER A 389 -18.35 4.15 2.24
C SER A 389 -18.90 3.73 3.60
N PRO A 390 -20.19 3.35 3.69
CA PRO A 390 -20.74 2.79 4.92
C PRO A 390 -19.90 1.63 5.49
N SER A 391 -19.36 0.77 4.61
CA SER A 391 -18.46 -0.32 4.99
C SER A 391 -17.12 0.17 5.53
N ASP A 392 -16.55 1.26 4.99
CA ASP A 392 -15.31 1.84 5.52
C ASP A 392 -15.52 2.35 6.94
N VAL A 393 -16.63 3.06 7.19
CA VAL A 393 -16.98 3.56 8.53
C VAL A 393 -17.15 2.40 9.50
N ASP A 394 -17.84 1.34 9.10
CA ASP A 394 -18.07 0.16 9.94
C ASP A 394 -16.74 -0.58 10.23
N TYR A 395 -15.83 -0.65 9.26
CA TYR A 395 -14.48 -1.21 9.44
C TYR A 395 -13.63 -0.38 10.42
N MET A 396 -13.66 0.95 10.29
CA MET A 396 -12.93 1.86 11.17
C MET A 396 -13.49 1.81 12.60
N ALA A 397 -14.82 1.86 12.77
CA ALA A 397 -15.47 1.89 14.08
C ALA A 397 -15.42 0.52 14.81
N GLY A 398 -15.28 -0.58 14.06
CA GLY A 398 -15.15 -1.93 14.59
C GLY A 398 -13.69 -2.39 14.63
N PRO A 399 -13.22 -3.20 13.65
CA PRO A 399 -11.90 -3.81 13.65
C PRO A 399 -10.72 -2.90 13.99
N VAL A 400 -10.69 -1.67 13.47
CA VAL A 400 -9.58 -0.73 13.73
C VAL A 400 -9.60 -0.30 15.20
N VAL A 401 -10.72 0.23 15.71
CA VAL A 401 -10.83 0.61 17.13
C VAL A 401 -10.61 -0.60 18.05
N ASP A 402 -11.13 -1.79 17.71
CA ASP A 402 -10.91 -3.00 18.51
C ASP A 402 -9.42 -3.37 18.62
N ARG A 403 -8.62 -3.09 17.58
CA ARG A 403 -7.18 -3.28 17.62
C ARG A 403 -6.52 -2.32 18.61
N HIS A 404 -6.93 -1.06 18.64
CA HIS A 404 -6.38 -0.06 19.56
C HIS A 404 -6.84 -0.26 21.00
N LEU A 405 -8.09 -0.70 21.22
CA LEU A 405 -8.57 -1.06 22.56
C LEU A 405 -7.71 -2.15 23.22
N ARG A 406 -7.12 -3.06 22.43
CA ARG A 406 -6.18 -4.08 22.95
C ARG A 406 -4.89 -3.51 23.50
N LEU A 407 -4.47 -2.30 23.09
CA LEU A 407 -3.29 -1.62 23.65
C LEU A 407 -3.51 -1.19 25.12
N PHE A 408 -4.77 -1.05 25.52
CA PHE A 408 -5.17 -0.64 26.87
C PHE A 408 -5.80 -1.78 27.70
N GLN A 409 -5.64 -3.03 27.26
CA GLN A 409 -5.85 -4.22 28.08
C GLN A 409 -4.60 -4.45 28.93
#